data_AF-A0A7Y4Z768-F1
#
_entry.id   AF-A0A7Y4Z768-F1
#
_cell.length_a   1.000
_cell.length_b   1.000
_cell.length_c   1.000
_cell.angle_alpha   90.00
_cell.angle_beta   90.00
_cell.angle_gamma   90.00
#
_symmetry.space_group_name_H-M   'P 1'
#
loop_
_entity.id
_entity.type
_entity.pdbx_description
1 polymer ?
#
loop_
_entity_poly.entity_id
_entity_poly.type
_entity_poly.pdbx_seq_one_letter_code
_entity_poly.pdbx_strand_id
1 'polypeptide(L)'
;MEAKSGIELLINAMAGILVPISIAFVGYWFTRQKEKSDEQKNAIDTFSTYLDALSSDNQQKQKYALIALHYLKLNKKIPKELMDIVDVFASNTNLEVASAAMLVDMAKDIDKEDLSLLQELLLPVKIHLDRTKNAFRIWISTKDQKPNEKIEEMIYRSNVFIRDLLIEKWYLIPVPLQEDALKLIDHFNDWTEVYFKLRPEGKRIDDPKYVFSENFGFPQEAERNFIAYYEKIINNSTEHSNCAS
;
A
#
# COMPACT_ATOMS: atom_id res chain seq x y z
N MET A 1 -53.37 66.53 20.93
CA MET A 1 -52.93 65.85 19.68
C MET A 1 -51.61 66.49 19.30
N GLU A 2 -50.47 65.80 19.19
CA GLU A 2 -50.19 64.38 19.08
C GLU A 2 -48.86 64.06 19.79
N ALA A 3 -48.85 63.02 20.63
CA ALA A 3 -47.65 62.46 21.23
C ALA A 3 -46.99 61.46 20.26
N LYS A 4 -46.58 61.92 19.08
CA LYS A 4 -45.75 61.17 18.13
C LYS A 4 -44.38 61.84 18.08
N SER A 5 -43.40 61.37 18.84
CA SER A 5 -42.02 61.87 18.66
C SER A 5 -40.91 60.98 19.25
N GLY A 6 -41.12 60.31 20.39
CA GLY A 6 -40.03 59.54 21.02
C GLY A 6 -39.77 58.16 20.39
N ILE A 7 -40.83 57.45 20.00
CA ILE A 7 -40.73 56.06 19.52
C ILE A 7 -40.23 56.01 18.06
N GLU A 8 -40.66 56.93 17.20
CA GLU A 8 -40.20 56.99 15.80
C GLU A 8 -38.71 57.36 15.70
N LEU A 9 -38.20 58.21 16.60
CA LEU A 9 -36.78 58.57 16.65
C LEU A 9 -35.91 57.36 17.06
N LEU A 10 -36.38 56.57 18.03
CA LEU A 10 -35.71 55.34 18.48
C LEU A 10 -35.73 54.24 17.40
N ILE A 11 -36.84 54.09 16.68
CA ILE A 11 -36.95 53.11 15.58
C ILE A 11 -36.02 53.50 14.42
N ASN A 12 -35.95 54.78 14.05
CA ASN A 12 -35.05 55.25 12.98
C ASN A 12 -33.57 55.17 13.38
N ALA A 13 -33.23 55.45 14.64
CA ALA A 13 -31.87 55.27 15.15
C ALA A 13 -31.45 53.79 15.19
N MET A 14 -32.36 52.89 15.59
CA MET A 14 -32.10 51.45 15.58
C MET A 14 -31.96 50.89 14.17
N ALA A 15 -32.76 51.38 13.21
CA ALA A 15 -32.65 50.99 11.80
C ALA A 15 -31.30 51.40 11.19
N GLY A 16 -30.76 52.57 11.56
CA GLY A 16 -29.45 53.04 11.10
C GLY A 16 -28.26 52.20 11.58
N ILE A 17 -28.42 51.45 12.69
CA ILE A 17 -27.36 50.62 13.29
C ILE A 17 -27.54 49.14 12.94
N LEU A 18 -28.79 48.63 12.92
CA LEU A 18 -29.08 47.23 12.69
C LEU A 18 -28.85 46.79 11.23
N VAL A 19 -29.12 47.67 10.27
CA VAL A 19 -28.97 47.35 8.84
C VAL A 19 -27.50 47.11 8.45
N PRO A 20 -26.53 47.97 8.83
CA PRO A 20 -25.11 47.69 8.55
C PRO A 20 -24.58 46.42 9.23
N ILE A 21 -25.00 46.13 10.46
CA ILE A 21 -24.56 44.94 11.22
C ILE A 21 -25.07 43.66 10.56
N SER A 22 -26.32 43.65 10.11
CA SER A 22 -26.90 42.49 9.41
C SER A 22 -26.26 42.26 8.04
N ILE A 23 -25.94 43.31 7.28
CA ILE A 23 -25.17 43.20 6.02
C ILE A 23 -23.76 42.64 6.28
N ALA A 24 -23.06 43.13 7.31
CA ALA A 24 -21.73 42.62 7.68
C ALA A 24 -21.78 41.14 8.11
N PHE A 25 -22.81 40.74 8.86
CA PHE A 25 -23.00 39.36 9.30
C PHE A 25 -23.30 38.41 8.13
N VAL A 26 -24.16 38.83 7.18
CA VAL A 26 -24.45 38.07 5.96
C VAL A 26 -23.20 37.98 5.07
N GLY A 27 -22.43 39.05 4.93
CA GLY A 27 -21.16 39.05 4.19
C GLY A 27 -20.12 38.11 4.81
N TYR A 28 -19.98 38.11 6.14
CA TYR A 28 -19.09 37.20 6.88
C TYR A 28 -19.56 35.74 6.77
N TRP A 29 -20.86 35.49 6.86
CA TRP A 29 -21.42 34.15 6.69
C TRP A 29 -21.23 33.63 5.25
N PHE A 30 -21.45 34.48 4.24
CA PHE A 30 -21.29 34.12 2.83
C PHE A 30 -19.83 33.86 2.45
N THR A 31 -18.88 34.66 2.97
CA THR A 31 -17.44 34.41 2.77
C THR A 31 -17.00 33.10 3.41
N ARG A 32 -17.47 32.80 4.63
CA ARG A 32 -17.17 31.52 5.30
C ARG A 32 -17.83 30.30 4.63
N GLN A 33 -19.01 30.47 4.04
CA GLN A 33 -19.64 29.47 3.17
C GLN A 33 -18.85 29.25 1.89
N LYS A 34 -18.37 30.33 1.27
CA LYS A 34 -17.56 30.27 0.05
C LYS A 34 -16.20 29.62 0.29
N GLU A 35 -15.52 29.96 1.39
CA GLU A 35 -14.27 29.30 1.80
C GLU A 35 -14.46 27.79 1.98
N LYS A 36 -15.54 27.36 2.66
CA LYS A 36 -15.87 25.94 2.79
C LYS A 36 -16.20 25.27 1.45
N SER A 37 -16.90 25.98 0.56
CA SER A 37 -17.23 25.50 -0.79
C SER A 37 -15.98 25.34 -1.65
N ASP A 38 -15.07 26.31 -1.60
CA ASP A 38 -13.81 26.29 -2.35
C ASP A 38 -12.86 25.21 -1.78
N GLU A 39 -12.80 25.02 -0.46
CA GLU A 39 -12.10 23.91 0.18
C GLU A 39 -12.66 22.54 -0.24
N GLN A 40 -13.99 22.40 -0.26
CA GLN A 40 -14.64 21.17 -0.72
C GLN A 40 -14.37 20.91 -2.20
N LYS A 41 -14.41 21.94 -3.04
CA LYS A 41 -14.13 21.83 -4.46
C LYS A 41 -12.67 21.43 -4.72
N ASN A 42 -11.74 22.05 -4.02
CA ASN A 42 -10.32 21.67 -4.09
C ASN A 42 -10.10 20.23 -3.62
N ALA A 43 -10.80 19.79 -2.57
CA ALA A 43 -10.73 18.40 -2.12
C ALA A 43 -11.30 17.43 -3.18
N ILE A 44 -12.40 17.78 -3.84
CA ILE A 44 -13.00 16.99 -4.93
C ILE A 44 -12.08 16.91 -6.15
N ASP A 45 -11.46 18.02 -6.56
CA ASP A 45 -10.54 18.03 -7.71
C ASP A 45 -9.25 17.25 -7.41
N THR A 46 -8.74 17.38 -6.18
CA THR A 46 -7.59 16.58 -5.73
C THR A 46 -7.97 15.09 -5.67
N PHE A 47 -9.19 14.77 -5.24
CA PHE A 47 -9.72 13.42 -5.16
C PHE A 47 -9.91 12.78 -6.55
N SER A 48 -10.48 13.51 -7.52
CA SER A 48 -10.61 12.99 -8.88
C SER A 48 -9.24 12.71 -9.49
N THR A 49 -8.24 13.55 -9.20
CA THR A 49 -6.86 13.35 -9.66
C THR A 49 -6.26 12.05 -9.11
N TYR A 50 -6.51 11.71 -7.84
CA TYR A 50 -6.04 10.44 -7.28
C TYR A 50 -6.77 9.23 -7.87
N LEU A 51 -8.09 9.32 -8.07
CA LEU A 51 -8.86 8.24 -8.70
C LEU A 51 -8.44 8.02 -10.16
N ASP A 52 -8.17 9.09 -10.90
CA ASP A 52 -7.63 9.01 -12.26
C ASP A 52 -6.23 8.38 -12.27
N ALA A 53 -5.40 8.70 -11.27
CA ALA A 53 -4.08 8.10 -11.14
C ALA A 53 -4.12 6.61 -10.73
N LEU A 54 -5.08 6.23 -9.87
CA LEU A 54 -5.32 4.83 -9.48
C LEU A 54 -5.90 3.99 -10.63
N SER A 55 -6.80 4.57 -11.43
CA SER A 55 -7.39 3.90 -12.60
C SER A 55 -6.49 3.93 -13.84
N SER A 56 -5.35 4.62 -13.78
CA SER A 56 -4.39 4.67 -14.89
C SER A 56 -3.75 3.32 -15.15
N ASP A 57 -3.55 2.97 -16.43
CA ASP A 57 -2.74 1.80 -16.83
C ASP A 57 -1.24 1.92 -16.45
N ASN A 58 -0.81 3.09 -15.97
CA ASN A 58 0.56 3.35 -15.57
C ASN A 58 0.80 2.98 -14.10
N GLN A 59 1.52 1.89 -13.88
CA GLN A 59 1.85 1.36 -12.54
C GLN A 59 2.58 2.37 -11.64
N GLN A 60 3.46 3.20 -12.19
CA GLN A 60 4.15 4.24 -11.43
C GLN A 60 3.17 5.31 -10.92
N LYS A 61 2.17 5.69 -11.74
CA LYS A 61 1.11 6.61 -11.31
C LYS A 61 0.24 6.00 -10.21
N GLN A 62 -0.13 4.72 -10.36
CA GLN A 62 -0.89 3.99 -9.35
C GLN A 62 -0.14 3.94 -8.02
N LYS A 63 1.16 3.63 -8.05
CA LYS A 63 2.05 3.62 -6.88
C LYS A 63 2.10 4.97 -6.18
N TYR A 64 2.36 6.05 -6.93
CA TYR A 64 2.41 7.39 -6.33
C TYR A 64 1.06 7.83 -5.76
N ALA A 65 -0.05 7.46 -6.40
CA ALA A 65 -1.38 7.73 -5.88
C ALA A 65 -1.62 7.02 -4.54
N LEU A 66 -1.21 5.75 -4.43
CA LEU A 66 -1.30 5.00 -3.17
C LEU A 66 -0.37 5.58 -2.09
N ILE A 67 0.86 5.99 -2.42
CA ILE A 67 1.75 6.68 -1.46
C ILE A 67 1.13 7.99 -0.98
N ALA A 68 0.52 8.76 -1.87
CA ALA A 68 -0.16 10.00 -1.50
C ALA A 68 -1.39 9.72 -0.62
N LEU A 69 -2.16 8.67 -0.92
CA LEU A 69 -3.25 8.22 -0.06
C LEU A 69 -2.74 7.78 1.31
N HIS A 70 -1.63 7.06 1.39
CA HIS A 70 -1.02 6.68 2.66
C HIS A 70 -0.70 7.93 3.51
N TYR A 71 -0.08 8.95 2.88
CA TYR A 71 0.17 10.24 3.53
C TYR A 71 -1.11 10.94 4.00
N LEU A 72 -2.18 10.92 3.21
CA LEU A 72 -3.47 11.49 3.61
C LEU A 72 -4.14 10.71 4.74
N LYS A 73 -3.98 9.37 4.77
CA LYS A 73 -4.48 8.50 5.83
C LYS A 73 -3.81 8.83 7.16
N LEU A 74 -2.49 8.96 7.16
CA LEU A 74 -1.70 9.36 8.33
C LEU A 74 -2.20 10.71 8.90
N ASN A 75 -2.62 11.62 8.02
CA ASN A 75 -3.14 12.92 8.41
C ASN A 75 -4.65 12.94 8.76
N LYS A 76 -5.31 11.76 8.85
CA LYS A 76 -6.76 11.62 9.12
C LYS A 76 -7.66 12.36 8.12
N LYS A 77 -7.21 12.53 6.87
CA LYS A 77 -7.90 13.29 5.82
C LYS A 77 -8.55 12.40 4.75
N ILE A 78 -8.64 11.09 4.97
CA ILE A 78 -9.19 10.14 3.99
C ILE A 78 -10.66 9.80 4.28
N PRO A 79 -11.56 10.00 3.28
CA PRO A 79 -12.89 9.39 3.26
C PRO A 79 -12.82 7.86 3.37
N LYS A 80 -13.67 7.26 4.21
CA LYS A 80 -13.69 5.81 4.47
C LYS A 80 -13.94 5.00 3.19
N GLU A 81 -14.69 5.57 2.26
CA GLU A 81 -15.08 5.01 0.97
C GLU A 81 -13.88 4.73 0.05
N LEU A 82 -12.74 5.40 0.25
CA LEU A 82 -11.50 5.11 -0.48
C LEU A 82 -10.80 3.85 -0.01
N MET A 83 -11.01 3.46 1.24
CA MET A 83 -10.35 2.27 1.79
C MET A 83 -10.83 1.00 1.09
N ASP A 84 -12.13 0.93 0.77
CA ASP A 84 -12.70 -0.20 0.04
C ASP A 84 -12.06 -0.36 -1.36
N ILE A 85 -11.65 0.75 -1.99
CA ILE A 85 -10.96 0.74 -3.28
C ILE A 85 -9.51 0.25 -3.10
N VAL A 86 -8.83 0.72 -2.06
CA VAL A 86 -7.45 0.30 -1.73
C VAL A 86 -7.36 -1.21 -1.53
N ASP A 87 -8.35 -1.82 -0.86
CA ASP A 87 -8.40 -3.27 -0.63
C ASP A 87 -8.52 -4.08 -1.93
N VAL A 88 -9.26 -3.56 -2.92
CA VAL A 88 -9.36 -4.15 -4.26
C VAL A 88 -8.02 -4.11 -4.99
N PHE A 89 -7.27 -3.01 -4.88
CA PHE A 89 -5.93 -2.88 -5.46
C PHE A 89 -4.90 -3.79 -4.77
N ALA A 90 -4.97 -3.96 -3.45
CA ALA A 90 -4.12 -4.89 -2.71
C ALA A 90 -4.29 -6.35 -3.20
N SER A 91 -5.45 -6.68 -3.75
CA SER A 91 -5.85 -8.04 -4.10
C SER A 91 -5.67 -8.39 -5.59
N ASN A 92 -5.56 -7.40 -6.49
CA ASN A 92 -5.82 -7.61 -7.92
C ASN A 92 -4.85 -6.92 -8.90
N THR A 93 -3.70 -6.41 -8.43
CA THR A 93 -2.81 -5.56 -9.25
C THR A 93 -1.32 -5.98 -9.18
N ASN A 94 -0.45 -5.28 -9.91
CA ASN A 94 1.01 -5.46 -9.87
C ASN A 94 1.56 -5.31 -8.43
N LEU A 95 2.59 -6.09 -8.08
CA LEU A 95 3.31 -6.09 -6.80
C LEU A 95 3.56 -4.70 -6.21
N GLU A 96 4.10 -3.75 -6.98
CA GLU A 96 4.43 -2.43 -6.42
C GLU A 96 3.18 -1.67 -5.97
N VAL A 97 2.08 -1.88 -6.69
CA VAL A 97 0.75 -1.30 -6.40
C VAL A 97 0.11 -2.04 -5.23
N ALA A 98 0.17 -3.37 -5.21
CA ALA A 98 -0.33 -4.18 -4.10
C ALA A 98 0.42 -3.86 -2.80
N SER A 99 1.74 -3.65 -2.89
CA SER A 99 2.60 -3.26 -1.76
C SER A 99 2.19 -1.87 -1.24
N ALA A 100 2.07 -0.89 -2.13
CA ALA A 100 1.63 0.45 -1.75
C ALA A 100 0.21 0.44 -1.15
N ALA A 101 -0.70 -0.39 -1.66
CA ALA A 101 -2.06 -0.51 -1.15
C ALA A 101 -2.11 -1.14 0.25
N MET A 102 -1.38 -2.23 0.48
CA MET A 102 -1.25 -2.85 1.81
C MET A 102 -0.70 -1.85 2.84
N LEU A 103 0.27 -1.02 2.45
CA LEU A 103 0.83 0.01 3.34
C LEU A 103 -0.17 1.12 3.65
N VAL A 104 -1.03 1.51 2.69
CA VAL A 104 -2.15 2.42 2.97
C VAL A 104 -3.04 1.79 4.02
N ASP A 105 -3.35 0.50 3.96
CA ASP A 105 -4.18 -0.13 4.98
C ASP A 105 -3.53 -0.13 6.37
N MET A 106 -2.22 -0.37 6.40
CA MET A 106 -1.45 -0.51 7.64
C MET A 106 -0.99 0.82 8.28
N ALA A 107 -1.30 1.97 7.67
CA ALA A 107 -0.72 3.29 7.94
C ALA A 107 -1.00 3.94 9.32
N LYS A 108 -1.04 3.20 10.42
CA LYS A 108 -1.02 3.82 11.76
C LYS A 108 0.41 3.84 12.28
N ASP A 109 0.92 5.06 12.48
CA ASP A 109 2.10 5.37 13.28
C ASP A 109 3.39 4.62 12.92
N ILE A 110 3.58 4.31 11.62
CA ILE A 110 4.84 3.76 11.10
C ILE A 110 5.83 4.91 10.95
N ASP A 111 7.03 4.77 11.53
CA ASP A 111 8.09 5.75 11.34
C ASP A 111 8.65 5.71 9.90
N LYS A 112 9.45 6.71 9.52
CA LYS A 112 9.90 6.86 8.13
C LYS A 112 10.88 5.76 7.71
N GLU A 113 11.72 5.33 8.63
CA GLU A 113 12.73 4.29 8.43
C GLU A 113 12.08 2.91 8.26
N ASP A 114 11.15 2.54 9.15
CA ASP A 114 10.33 1.32 9.07
C ASP A 114 9.45 1.33 7.83
N LEU A 115 8.94 2.49 7.43
CA LEU A 115 8.18 2.63 6.20
C LEU A 115 9.04 2.23 5.00
N SER A 116 10.23 2.82 4.82
CA SER A 116 11.13 2.48 3.71
C SER A 116 11.49 0.99 3.71
N LEU A 117 11.80 0.45 4.89
CA LEU A 117 12.10 -0.97 5.05
C LEU A 117 10.93 -1.88 4.64
N LEU A 118 9.70 -1.51 5.03
CA LEU A 118 8.49 -2.22 4.62
C LEU A 118 8.25 -2.11 3.11
N GLN A 119 8.28 -0.91 2.52
CA GLN A 119 7.91 -0.74 1.10
C GLN A 119 8.93 -1.32 0.14
N GLU A 120 10.22 -1.18 0.44
CA GLU A 120 11.29 -1.49 -0.52
C GLU A 120 11.84 -2.91 -0.37
N LEU A 121 11.66 -3.55 0.78
CA LEU A 121 12.26 -4.85 1.05
C LEU A 121 11.25 -5.86 1.59
N LEU A 122 10.72 -5.66 2.79
CA LEU A 122 10.01 -6.72 3.51
C LEU A 122 8.69 -7.10 2.85
N LEU A 123 7.91 -6.12 2.37
CA LEU A 123 6.63 -6.37 1.75
C LEU A 123 6.75 -7.06 0.38
N PRO A 124 7.62 -6.60 -0.54
CA PRO A 124 7.87 -7.33 -1.79
C PRO A 124 8.36 -8.77 -1.57
N VAL A 125 9.29 -8.97 -0.62
CA VAL A 125 9.79 -10.30 -0.25
C VAL A 125 8.64 -11.18 0.23
N LYS A 126 7.84 -10.70 1.21
CA LYS A 126 6.69 -11.45 1.74
C LYS A 126 5.70 -11.84 0.64
N ILE A 127 5.30 -10.90 -0.22
CA ILE A 127 4.32 -11.18 -1.28
C ILE A 127 4.84 -12.26 -2.23
N HIS A 128 6.12 -12.19 -2.63
CA HIS A 128 6.67 -13.20 -3.53
C HIS A 128 6.88 -14.56 -2.86
N LEU A 129 7.19 -14.60 -1.57
CA LEU A 129 7.22 -15.84 -0.78
C LEU A 129 5.83 -16.48 -0.71
N ASP A 130 4.79 -15.70 -0.39
CA ASP A 130 3.39 -16.16 -0.36
C ASP A 130 2.94 -16.64 -1.75
N ARG A 131 3.32 -15.91 -2.81
CA ARG A 131 3.02 -16.25 -4.20
C ARG A 131 3.68 -17.55 -4.61
N THR A 132 4.96 -17.76 -4.31
CA THR A 132 5.68 -19.01 -4.62
C THR A 132 5.15 -20.18 -3.83
N LYS A 133 4.86 -20.00 -2.54
CA LYS A 133 4.21 -21.03 -1.71
C LYS A 133 2.87 -21.47 -2.27
N ASN A 134 2.03 -20.53 -2.69
CA ASN A 134 0.75 -20.83 -3.33
C ASN A 134 0.91 -21.50 -4.69
N ALA A 135 1.80 -20.96 -5.54
CA ALA A 135 2.12 -21.55 -6.84
C ALA A 135 2.59 -23.00 -6.70
N PHE A 136 3.47 -23.24 -5.74
CA PHE A 136 4.03 -24.55 -5.46
C PHE A 136 2.97 -25.53 -4.94
N ARG A 137 2.08 -25.08 -4.05
CA ARG A 137 0.94 -25.89 -3.61
C ARG A 137 0.04 -26.30 -4.78
N ILE A 138 -0.25 -25.38 -5.71
CA ILE A 138 -1.04 -25.70 -6.91
C ILE A 138 -0.27 -26.69 -7.78
N TRP A 139 1.02 -26.44 -8.03
CA TRP A 139 1.89 -27.32 -8.81
C TRP A 139 1.86 -28.77 -8.27
N ILE A 140 2.05 -28.96 -6.96
CA ILE A 140 1.96 -30.27 -6.30
C ILE A 140 0.59 -30.90 -6.51
N SER A 141 -0.48 -30.14 -6.32
CA SER A 141 -1.86 -30.65 -6.44
C SER A 141 -2.22 -31.08 -7.88
N THR A 142 -1.50 -30.56 -8.87
CA THR A 142 -1.69 -30.88 -10.30
C THR A 142 -0.58 -31.77 -10.86
N LYS A 143 0.28 -32.37 -10.02
CA LYS A 143 1.47 -33.11 -10.46
C LYS A 143 1.18 -34.29 -11.38
N ASP A 144 0.01 -34.92 -11.23
CA ASP A 144 -0.43 -36.08 -12.03
C ASP A 144 -1.09 -35.65 -13.36
N GLN A 145 -1.23 -34.33 -13.58
CA GLN A 145 -1.72 -33.73 -14.82
C GLN A 145 -0.56 -33.27 -15.69
N LYS A 146 -0.88 -32.79 -16.90
CA LYS A 146 0.11 -32.16 -17.78
C LYS A 146 0.78 -30.99 -17.03
N PRO A 147 2.11 -30.93 -17.00
CA PRO A 147 2.83 -29.88 -16.27
C PRO A 147 2.46 -28.47 -16.72
N ASN A 148 2.29 -27.61 -15.73
CA ASN A 148 1.75 -26.27 -15.92
C ASN A 148 2.90 -25.25 -16.01
N GLU A 149 3.35 -25.02 -17.24
CA GLU A 149 4.44 -24.08 -17.56
C GLU A 149 4.21 -22.69 -16.98
N LYS A 150 2.95 -22.23 -16.90
CA LYS A 150 2.63 -20.91 -16.33
C LYS A 150 2.91 -20.86 -14.82
N ILE A 151 2.66 -21.95 -14.10
CA ILE A 151 2.93 -22.01 -12.65
C ILE A 151 4.44 -22.07 -12.40
N GLU A 152 5.17 -22.88 -13.17
CA GLU A 152 6.62 -22.97 -13.04
C GLU A 152 7.32 -21.65 -13.39
N GLU A 153 6.90 -20.99 -14.47
CA GLU A 153 7.39 -19.66 -14.83
C GLU A 153 7.08 -18.62 -13.74
N MET A 154 5.92 -18.71 -13.10
CA MET A 154 5.56 -17.82 -11.98
C MET A 154 6.45 -18.04 -10.76
N ILE A 155 6.80 -19.30 -10.45
CA ILE A 155 7.73 -19.65 -9.38
C ILE A 155 9.12 -19.11 -9.72
N TYR A 156 9.61 -19.39 -10.92
CA TYR A 156 10.91 -18.91 -11.40
C TYR A 156 11.03 -17.39 -11.27
N ARG A 157 10.06 -16.64 -11.81
CA ARG A 157 10.06 -15.17 -11.73
C ARG A 157 10.08 -14.65 -10.30
N SER A 158 9.38 -15.32 -9.40
CA SER A 158 9.32 -14.90 -7.99
C SER A 158 10.61 -15.20 -7.25
N ASN A 159 11.22 -16.37 -7.49
CA ASN A 159 12.50 -16.75 -6.89
C ASN A 159 13.62 -15.79 -7.35
N VAL A 160 13.69 -15.52 -8.65
CA VAL A 160 14.64 -14.54 -9.22
C VAL A 160 14.40 -13.16 -8.65
N PHE A 161 13.14 -12.72 -8.58
CA PHE A 161 12.80 -11.42 -8.02
C PHE A 161 13.25 -11.28 -6.55
N ILE A 162 12.93 -12.25 -5.69
CA ILE A 162 13.34 -12.19 -4.28
C ILE A 162 14.87 -12.15 -4.18
N ARG A 163 15.56 -13.03 -4.91
CA ARG A 163 17.03 -13.07 -4.92
C ARG A 163 17.62 -11.72 -5.30
N ASP A 164 17.19 -11.17 -6.44
CA ASP A 164 17.74 -9.93 -6.98
C ASP A 164 17.44 -8.76 -6.04
N LEU A 165 16.23 -8.73 -5.46
CA LEU A 165 15.85 -7.72 -4.48
C LEU A 165 16.70 -7.78 -3.20
N LEU A 166 16.92 -8.98 -2.64
CA LEU A 166 17.75 -9.15 -1.44
C LEU A 166 19.21 -8.72 -1.70
N ILE A 167 19.72 -8.93 -2.91
CA ILE A 167 21.06 -8.48 -3.31
C ILE A 167 21.09 -6.95 -3.50
N GLU A 168 20.16 -6.41 -4.28
CA GLU A 168 20.09 -4.98 -4.60
C GLU A 168 19.88 -4.13 -3.34
N LYS A 169 19.00 -4.60 -2.45
CA LYS A 169 18.58 -3.93 -1.22
C LYS A 169 19.27 -4.49 0.02
N TRP A 170 20.45 -5.11 -0.13
CA TRP A 170 21.21 -5.67 0.99
C TRP A 170 21.43 -4.67 2.13
N TYR A 171 21.65 -3.39 1.79
CA TYR A 171 21.84 -2.29 2.74
C TYR A 171 20.60 -1.99 3.60
N LEU A 172 19.41 -2.41 3.18
CA LEU A 172 18.17 -2.30 3.95
C LEU A 172 17.94 -3.53 4.85
N ILE A 173 18.67 -4.64 4.67
CA ILE A 173 18.41 -5.87 5.42
C ILE A 173 18.89 -5.71 6.87
N PRO A 174 17.97 -5.82 7.86
CA PRO A 174 18.32 -5.77 9.28
C PRO A 174 19.33 -6.86 9.64
N VAL A 175 20.29 -6.56 10.53
CA VAL A 175 21.32 -7.52 10.97
C VAL A 175 20.74 -8.90 11.34
N PRO A 176 19.61 -9.01 12.08
CA PRO A 176 19.02 -10.32 12.40
C PRO A 176 18.56 -11.15 11.20
N LEU A 177 18.34 -10.54 10.03
CA LEU A 177 17.85 -11.21 8.81
C LEU A 177 18.95 -11.45 7.77
N GLN A 178 20.18 -10.99 7.97
CA GLN A 178 21.22 -11.10 6.95
C GLN A 178 21.62 -12.56 6.66
N GLU A 179 21.72 -13.39 7.69
CA GLU A 179 22.00 -14.83 7.49
C GLU A 179 20.84 -15.54 6.77
N ASP A 180 19.60 -15.18 7.10
CA ASP A 180 18.40 -15.70 6.45
C ASP A 180 18.30 -15.26 4.98
N ALA A 181 18.72 -14.02 4.68
CA ALA A 181 18.80 -13.51 3.33
C ALA A 181 19.81 -14.31 2.49
N LEU A 182 20.98 -14.64 3.03
CA LEU A 182 21.96 -15.49 2.35
C LEU A 182 21.40 -16.87 2.06
N LYS A 183 20.75 -17.51 3.05
CA LYS A 183 20.10 -18.82 2.86
C LYS A 183 19.06 -18.80 1.73
N LEU A 184 18.26 -17.74 1.64
CA LEU A 184 17.30 -17.55 0.56
C LEU A 184 17.99 -17.33 -0.79
N ILE A 185 19.00 -16.46 -0.84
CA ILE A 185 19.78 -16.19 -2.07
C ILE A 185 20.43 -17.46 -2.61
N ASP A 186 21.11 -18.22 -1.75
CA ASP A 186 21.78 -19.48 -2.12
C ASP A 186 20.78 -20.50 -2.63
N HIS A 187 19.66 -20.69 -1.92
CA HIS A 187 18.57 -21.55 -2.35
C HIS A 187 18.03 -21.17 -3.74
N PHE A 188 17.77 -19.87 -3.98
CA PHE A 188 17.24 -19.42 -5.27
C PHE A 188 18.26 -19.51 -6.41
N ASN A 189 19.55 -19.34 -6.12
CA ASN A 189 20.62 -19.59 -7.10
C ASN A 189 20.66 -21.05 -7.52
N ASP A 190 20.74 -21.96 -6.54
CA ASP A 190 20.78 -23.40 -6.78
C ASP A 190 19.54 -23.88 -7.53
N TRP A 191 18.35 -23.44 -7.09
CA TRP A 191 17.08 -23.80 -7.71
C TRP A 191 17.01 -23.31 -9.16
N THR A 192 17.46 -22.07 -9.42
CA THR A 192 17.43 -21.46 -10.76
C THR A 192 18.40 -22.15 -11.72
N GLU A 193 19.59 -22.55 -11.24
CA GLU A 193 20.53 -23.34 -12.02
C GLU A 193 19.89 -24.67 -12.47
N VAL A 194 19.22 -25.36 -11.53
CA VAL A 194 18.52 -26.62 -11.84
C VAL A 194 17.35 -26.38 -12.81
N TYR A 195 16.57 -25.32 -12.61
CA TYR A 195 15.47 -24.95 -13.50
C TYR A 195 15.93 -24.82 -14.95
N PHE A 196 17.05 -24.11 -15.20
CA PHE A 196 17.59 -23.94 -16.54
C PHE A 196 18.20 -25.22 -17.12
N LYS A 197 18.87 -26.04 -16.31
CA LYS A 197 19.39 -27.36 -16.76
C LYS A 197 18.27 -28.26 -17.28
N LEU A 198 17.09 -28.18 -16.68
CA LEU A 198 15.92 -28.99 -17.05
C LEU A 198 15.07 -28.37 -18.17
N ARG A 199 15.34 -27.12 -18.54
CA ARG A 199 14.64 -26.38 -19.59
C ARG A 199 15.59 -25.67 -20.56
N PRO A 200 16.56 -26.39 -21.18
CA PRO A 200 17.43 -25.78 -22.18
C PRO A 200 16.58 -25.27 -23.36
N GLU A 201 16.82 -24.04 -23.79
CA GLU A 201 16.12 -23.39 -24.92
C GLU A 201 14.58 -23.32 -24.75
N GLY A 202 14.08 -23.34 -23.51
CA GLY A 202 12.65 -23.34 -23.22
C GLY A 202 11.94 -24.67 -23.54
N LYS A 203 12.69 -25.71 -23.90
CA LYS A 203 12.15 -27.05 -24.18
C LYS A 203 12.25 -27.92 -22.95
N ARG A 204 11.14 -28.56 -22.61
CA ARG A 204 10.99 -29.38 -21.42
C ARG A 204 11.60 -30.78 -21.62
N ILE A 205 12.32 -31.26 -20.62
CA ILE A 205 12.67 -32.69 -20.49
C ILE A 205 11.52 -33.38 -19.71
N ASP A 206 11.00 -34.50 -20.24
CA ASP A 206 9.87 -35.22 -19.64
C ASP A 206 10.26 -35.96 -18.36
N ASP A 207 10.38 -35.24 -17.24
CA ASP A 207 10.20 -35.76 -15.87
C ASP A 207 9.98 -34.59 -14.88
N PRO A 208 8.75 -34.36 -14.38
CA PRO A 208 8.46 -33.26 -13.47
C PRO A 208 8.98 -33.47 -12.04
N LYS A 209 9.53 -34.65 -11.69
CA LYS A 209 9.93 -34.97 -10.31
C LYS A 209 11.03 -34.06 -9.74
N TYR A 210 11.80 -33.35 -10.57
CA TYR A 210 13.10 -32.85 -10.15
C TYR A 210 13.17 -31.36 -9.76
N VAL A 211 12.33 -30.49 -10.31
CA VAL A 211 12.41 -29.02 -10.02
C VAL A 211 12.11 -28.72 -8.56
N PHE A 212 11.44 -29.63 -7.84
CA PHE A 212 11.03 -29.43 -6.45
C PHE A 212 11.18 -30.67 -5.57
N SER A 213 12.20 -31.50 -5.85
CA SER A 213 12.46 -32.70 -5.05
C SER A 213 12.88 -32.35 -3.61
N GLU A 214 12.67 -33.28 -2.67
CA GLU A 214 12.99 -33.15 -1.23
C GLU A 214 14.45 -32.73 -0.93
N ASN A 215 15.36 -32.89 -1.90
CA ASN A 215 16.77 -32.52 -1.77
C ASN A 215 17.05 -31.01 -1.90
N PHE A 216 16.09 -30.21 -2.37
CA PHE A 216 16.16 -28.74 -2.35
C PHE A 216 15.21 -28.21 -1.28
N GLY A 217 15.53 -28.52 -0.01
CA GLY A 217 14.77 -28.04 1.13
C GLY A 217 14.66 -26.52 1.09
N PHE A 218 13.46 -26.01 0.86
CA PHE A 218 13.19 -24.59 0.95
C PHE A 218 13.56 -24.09 2.37
N PRO A 219 14.28 -22.96 2.52
CA PRO A 219 14.72 -22.48 3.81
C PRO A 219 13.56 -21.88 4.61
N GLN A 220 12.69 -22.75 5.14
CA GLN A 220 11.45 -22.37 5.83
C GLN A 220 11.70 -21.50 7.06
N GLU A 221 12.84 -21.67 7.73
CA GLU A 221 13.20 -20.81 8.86
C GLU A 221 13.48 -19.37 8.43
N ALA A 222 14.21 -19.19 7.32
CA ALA A 222 14.46 -17.87 6.76
C ALA A 222 13.16 -17.19 6.31
N GLU A 223 12.26 -17.92 5.63
CA GLU A 223 10.91 -17.43 5.28
C GLU A 223 10.17 -16.96 6.54
N ARG A 224 10.11 -17.81 7.59
CA ARG A 224 9.43 -17.49 8.85
C ARG A 224 10.02 -16.25 9.51
N ASN A 225 11.33 -16.09 9.52
CA ASN A 225 11.99 -14.95 10.17
C ASN A 225 11.70 -13.64 9.42
N PHE A 226 11.73 -13.63 8.08
CA PHE A 226 11.32 -12.47 7.29
C PHE A 226 9.86 -12.09 7.54
N ILE A 227 8.95 -13.07 7.58
CA ILE A 227 7.53 -12.84 7.87
C ILE A 227 7.34 -12.32 9.30
N ALA A 228 8.01 -12.93 10.29
CA ALA A 228 7.92 -12.52 11.68
C ALA A 228 8.47 -11.10 11.90
N TYR A 229 9.54 -10.73 11.20
CA TYR A 229 10.10 -9.38 11.27
C TYR A 229 9.17 -8.34 10.64
N TYR A 230 8.56 -8.68 9.49
CA TYR A 230 7.50 -7.87 8.89
C TYR A 230 6.34 -7.67 9.89
N GLU A 231 5.80 -8.73 10.47
CA GLU A 231 4.72 -8.67 11.46
C GLU A 231 5.10 -7.86 12.70
N LYS A 232 6.34 -7.99 13.17
CA LYS A 232 6.84 -7.24 14.31
C LYS A 232 6.83 -5.74 14.07
N ILE A 233 7.31 -5.26 12.91
CA ILE A 233 7.30 -3.82 12.59
C ILE A 233 5.85 -3.30 12.62
N ILE A 234 4.94 -4.06 12.04
CA ILE A 234 3.53 -3.68 11.94
C ILE A 234 2.86 -3.63 13.32
N ASN A 235 3.14 -4.63 14.16
CA ASN A 235 2.57 -4.66 15.51
C ASN A 235 3.16 -3.53 16.38
N ASN A 236 4.47 -3.29 16.29
CA ASN A 236 5.13 -2.22 17.03
C ASN A 236 4.60 -0.83 16.66
N SER A 237 4.27 -0.60 15.38
CA SER A 237 3.68 0.66 14.95
C SER A 237 2.26 0.85 15.51
N THR A 238 1.50 -0.23 15.73
CA THR A 238 0.17 -0.13 16.35
C THR A 238 0.20 0.15 17.85
N GLU A 239 1.23 -0.28 18.58
CA GLU A 239 1.33 -0.11 20.04
C GLU A 239 1.79 1.29 20.47
N HIS A 240 2.70 1.92 19.71
CA HIS A 240 3.18 3.28 20.01
C HIS A 240 2.05 4.34 19.96
N SER A 241 0.93 4.03 19.29
CA SER A 241 -0.29 4.85 19.25
C SER A 241 -1.01 4.95 20.61
N ASN A 242 -0.98 3.88 21.40
CA ASN A 242 -1.79 3.76 22.63
C ASN A 242 -1.13 4.32 23.88
N CYS A 243 0.18 4.60 23.85
CA CYS A 243 0.89 5.22 24.97
C CYS A 243 1.06 6.74 24.84
N ALA A 244 0.75 7.31 23.66
CA ALA A 244 0.83 8.73 23.37
C ALA A 244 -0.53 9.47 23.41
N SER A 245 -1.60 8.77 23.84
CA SER A 245 -2.95 9.32 24.04
C SER A 245 -3.33 9.41 25.51
#